data_AF-A0A9J6GRR0-F1
#
_entry.id   AF-A0A9J6GRR0-F1
#
_cell.length_a   1.000
_cell.length_b   1.000
_cell.length_c   1.000
_cell.angle_alpha   90.00
_cell.angle_beta   90.00
_cell.angle_gamma   90.00
#
_symmetry.space_group_name_H-M   'P 1'
#
loop_
_entity.id
_entity.type
_entity.pdbx_description
1 polymer ?
#
loop_
_entity_poly.entity_id
_entity_poly.type
_entity_poly.pdbx_seq_one_letter_code
_entity_poly.pdbx_strand_id
1 'polypeptide(L)'
;MSRGVIYDCTPGETSETLVEALDSDSVQVLQARPMGKKGAVLITFAARDPPRYVKYWDFLKQVSPYESRSVACFRCHGPGHKQDVCPKEKAVCSQCGSSHEEPPRSLPSERQKTLRQLREGWSSGNRQKVPSA
;
A
#
# COMPACT_ATOMS: atom_id res chain seq x y z
N MET A 1 -18.26 -11.03 17.23
CA MET A 1 -16.84 -10.64 17.30
C MET A 1 -16.65 -9.42 16.43
N SER A 2 -16.15 -8.35 17.02
CA SER A 2 -15.90 -7.06 16.37
C SER A 2 -14.41 -6.76 16.41
N ARG A 3 -13.96 -5.86 15.54
CA ARG A 3 -12.57 -5.43 15.49
C ARG A 3 -12.47 -3.91 15.61
N GLY A 4 -11.48 -3.46 16.35
CA GLY A 4 -11.18 -2.05 16.53
C GLY A 4 -9.69 -1.77 16.44
N VAL A 5 -9.35 -0.52 16.16
CA VAL A 5 -7.98 -0.02 16.10
C VAL A 5 -7.79 1.09 17.11
N ILE A 6 -6.68 1.04 17.82
CA ILE A 6 -6.16 2.17 18.60
C ILE A 6 -4.84 2.65 18.00
N TYR A 7 -4.54 3.92 18.21
CA TYR A 7 -3.36 4.60 17.67
C TYR A 7 -2.47 5.12 18.80
N ASP A 8 -1.24 5.48 18.42
CA ASP A 8 -0.22 6.02 19.32
C ASP A 8 0.11 5.09 20.49
N CYS A 9 0.21 3.78 20.21
CA CYS A 9 0.77 2.79 21.12
C CYS A 9 2.29 2.68 20.93
N THR A 10 2.96 2.08 21.91
CA THR A 10 4.40 1.86 21.85
C THR A 10 4.74 0.98 20.64
N PRO A 11 5.58 1.44 19.69
CA PRO A 11 5.95 0.65 18.53
C PRO A 11 6.88 -0.51 18.96
N GLY A 12 6.69 -1.68 18.35
CA GLY A 12 7.55 -2.85 18.59
C GLY A 12 7.07 -3.80 19.69
N GLU A 13 5.93 -3.51 20.34
CA GLU A 13 5.29 -4.46 21.27
C GLU A 13 4.82 -5.73 20.57
N THR A 14 4.92 -6.86 21.28
CA THR A 14 4.45 -8.17 20.79
C THR A 14 2.95 -8.30 21.02
N SER A 15 2.31 -9.28 20.37
CA SER A 15 0.90 -9.57 20.61
C SER A 15 0.60 -9.95 22.07
N GLU A 16 1.53 -10.62 22.74
CA GLU A 16 1.39 -11.06 24.13
C GLU A 16 1.38 -9.86 25.07
N THR A 17 2.38 -8.97 24.96
CA THR A 17 2.45 -7.76 25.79
C THR A 17 1.26 -6.84 25.56
N LEU A 18 0.75 -6.77 24.32
CA LEU A 18 -0.44 -5.99 24.00
C LEU A 18 -1.70 -6.54 24.66
N VAL A 19 -1.87 -7.85 24.74
CA VAL A 19 -3.03 -8.45 25.41
C VAL A 19 -2.98 -8.19 26.92
N GLU A 20 -1.80 -8.23 27.53
CA GLU A 20 -1.63 -7.89 28.95
C GLU A 20 -1.85 -6.41 29.25
N ALA A 21 -1.44 -5.54 28.32
CA ALA A 21 -1.59 -4.09 28.45
C ALA A 21 -3.02 -3.59 28.22
N LEU A 22 -3.86 -4.38 27.55
CA LEU A 22 -5.20 -3.97 27.11
C LEU A 22 -6.28 -4.51 28.03
N ASP A 23 -7.11 -3.60 28.52
CA ASP A 23 -8.26 -3.95 29.35
C ASP A 23 -9.50 -3.14 28.95
N SER A 24 -10.68 -3.72 29.14
CA SER A 24 -11.95 -3.06 28.88
C SER A 24 -13.01 -3.53 29.86
N ASP A 25 -13.58 -2.57 30.59
CA ASP A 25 -14.64 -2.81 31.58
C ASP A 25 -15.94 -3.33 30.96
N SER A 26 -16.13 -3.11 29.66
CA SER A 26 -17.40 -3.37 28.97
C SER A 26 -17.40 -4.64 28.13
N VAL A 27 -16.25 -5.03 27.58
CA VAL A 27 -16.14 -6.10 26.59
C VAL A 27 -14.80 -6.82 26.69
N GLN A 28 -14.82 -8.15 26.72
CA GLN A 28 -13.59 -8.94 26.72
C GLN A 28 -12.74 -8.74 25.46
N VAL A 29 -11.45 -8.51 25.65
CA VAL A 29 -10.42 -8.54 24.60
C VAL A 29 -10.02 -9.99 24.31
N LEU A 30 -10.16 -10.42 23.07
CA LEU A 30 -9.83 -11.80 22.64
C LEU A 30 -8.41 -11.90 22.08
N GLN A 31 -8.00 -10.90 21.30
CA GLN A 31 -6.68 -10.84 20.69
C GLN A 31 -6.28 -9.39 20.44
N ALA A 32 -4.99 -9.11 20.53
CA ALA A 32 -4.39 -7.85 20.12
C ALA A 32 -3.11 -8.11 19.32
N ARG A 33 -2.86 -7.29 18.31
CA ARG A 33 -1.63 -7.38 17.50
C ARG A 33 -1.22 -6.03 16.93
N PRO A 34 0.07 -5.77 16.74
CA PRO A 34 0.53 -4.56 16.06
C PRO A 34 0.06 -4.54 14.59
N MET A 35 -0.22 -3.35 14.10
CA MET A 35 -0.69 -3.07 12.75
C MET A 35 0.16 -1.99 12.09
N GLY A 36 1.09 -2.40 11.24
CA GLY A 36 1.99 -1.49 10.53
C GLY A 36 3.10 -0.92 11.43
N LYS A 37 3.73 0.18 10.99
CA LYS A 37 4.93 0.75 11.64
C LYS A 37 4.65 1.91 12.61
N LYS A 38 3.43 2.45 12.63
CA LYS A 38 3.08 3.70 13.34
C LYS A 38 2.50 3.47 14.75
N GLY A 39 2.78 2.33 15.38
CA GLY A 39 2.22 2.01 16.70
C GLY A 39 0.69 1.92 16.71
N ALA A 40 0.08 1.48 15.60
CA ALA A 40 -1.35 1.16 15.60
C ALA A 40 -1.53 -0.29 16.04
N VAL A 41 -2.58 -0.57 16.81
CA VAL A 41 -2.87 -1.90 17.35
C VAL A 41 -4.27 -2.32 16.92
N LEU A 42 -4.38 -3.50 16.32
CA LEU A 42 -5.67 -4.11 15.99
C LEU A 42 -6.10 -5.02 17.14
N ILE A 43 -7.32 -4.80 17.63
CA ILE A 43 -7.93 -5.51 18.75
C ILE A 43 -9.16 -6.26 18.26
N THR A 44 -9.32 -7.51 18.69
CA THR A 44 -10.52 -8.32 18.47
C THR A 44 -11.28 -8.44 19.77
N PHE A 45 -12.55 -8.05 19.76
CA PHE A 45 -13.43 -8.03 20.92
C PHE A 45 -14.49 -9.13 20.85
N ALA A 46 -14.91 -9.63 22.02
CA ALA A 46 -15.97 -10.61 22.17
C ALA A 46 -17.40 -10.05 21.99
N ALA A 47 -17.56 -8.85 21.40
CA ALA A 47 -18.85 -8.21 21.18
C ALA A 47 -19.26 -8.16 19.70
N ARG A 48 -20.47 -7.66 19.42
CA ARG A 48 -20.94 -7.34 18.06
C ARG A 48 -20.34 -6.03 17.54
N ASP A 49 -20.15 -5.06 18.42
CA ASP A 49 -19.57 -3.75 18.13
C ASP A 49 -18.39 -3.48 19.07
N PRO A 50 -17.34 -2.76 18.62
CA PRO A 50 -16.23 -2.41 19.50
C PRO A 50 -16.67 -1.34 20.51
N PRO A 51 -16.15 -1.37 21.75
CA PRO A 51 -16.39 -0.29 22.71
C PRO A 51 -15.80 1.02 22.18
N ARG A 52 -16.26 2.18 22.68
CA ARG A 52 -15.71 3.49 22.27
C ARG A 52 -14.29 3.72 22.79
N TYR A 53 -13.97 3.13 23.93
CA TYR A 53 -12.70 3.29 24.62
C TYR A 53 -12.19 1.96 25.17
N VAL A 54 -10.87 1.84 25.25
CA VAL A 54 -10.15 0.72 25.87
C VAL A 54 -9.01 1.30 26.71
N LYS A 55 -8.69 0.63 27.82
CA LYS A 55 -7.52 0.98 28.62
C LYS A 55 -6.30 0.31 27.99
N TYR A 56 -5.25 1.09 27.74
CA TYR A 56 -3.95 0.63 27.30
C TYR A 56 -2.92 1.12 28.32
N TRP A 57 -2.34 0.19 29.08
CA TRP A 57 -1.61 0.50 30.31
C TRP A 57 -2.47 1.35 31.24
N ASP A 58 -2.06 2.59 31.54
CA ASP A 58 -2.84 3.52 32.37
C ASP A 58 -3.57 4.60 31.56
N PHE A 59 -3.60 4.48 30.24
CA PHE A 59 -4.19 5.47 29.35
C PHE A 59 -5.48 4.98 28.70
N LEU A 60 -6.50 5.84 28.70
CA LEU A 60 -7.73 5.59 27.95
C LEU A 60 -7.50 5.92 26.48
N LYS A 61 -7.71 4.94 25.60
CA LYS A 61 -7.55 5.08 24.15
C LYS A 61 -8.90 4.97 23.45
N GLN A 62 -9.15 5.87 22.51
CA GLN A 62 -10.32 5.78 21.65
C GLN A 62 -10.15 4.65 20.64
N VAL A 63 -11.17 3.81 20.55
CA VAL A 63 -11.22 2.71 19.59
C VAL A 63 -11.96 3.16 18.34
N SER A 64 -11.30 3.04 17.19
CA SER A 64 -11.93 3.23 15.88
C SER A 64 -12.36 1.87 15.32
N PRO A 65 -13.61 1.69 14.85
CA PRO A 65 -14.03 0.45 14.19
C PRO A 65 -13.08 0.07 13.05
N TYR A 66 -12.66 -1.19 13.00
CA TYR A 66 -11.80 -1.69 11.93
C TYR A 66 -12.62 -2.15 10.74
N GLU A 67 -12.52 -1.43 9.64
CA GLU A 67 -13.07 -1.87 8.36
C GLU A 67 -11.98 -2.58 7.54
N SER A 68 -12.18 -3.87 7.27
CA SER A 68 -11.29 -4.61 6.39
C SER A 68 -11.42 -4.07 4.97
N ARG A 69 -10.39 -3.38 4.49
CA ARG A 69 -10.32 -3.00 3.08
C ARG A 69 -10.25 -4.25 2.22
N SER A 70 -11.11 -4.33 1.21
CA SER A 70 -11.05 -5.38 0.20
C SER A 70 -9.70 -5.32 -0.50
N VAL A 71 -8.93 -6.41 -0.41
CA VAL A 71 -7.69 -6.54 -1.16
C VAL A 71 -8.06 -6.88 -2.61
N ALA A 72 -7.59 -6.06 -3.55
CA ALA A 72 -7.65 -6.38 -4.96
C ALA A 72 -6.31 -7.00 -5.40
N CYS A 73 -6.39 -8.09 -6.16
CA CYS A 73 -5.22 -8.74 -6.72
C CYS A 73 -4.64 -7.92 -7.87
N PHE A 74 -3.35 -7.57 -7.82
CA PHE A 74 -2.70 -6.82 -8.90
C PHE A 74 -2.46 -7.62 -10.20
N ARG A 75 -2.59 -8.95 -10.14
CA ARG A 75 -2.47 -9.81 -11.33
C ARG A 75 -3.77 -9.93 -12.10
N CYS A 76 -4.89 -10.13 -11.40
CA CYS A 76 -6.16 -10.47 -12.05
C CYS A 76 -7.31 -9.50 -11.72
N HIS A 77 -7.04 -8.50 -10.88
CA HIS A 77 -8.00 -7.49 -10.41
C HIS A 77 -9.22 -8.04 -9.67
N GLY A 78 -9.21 -9.34 -9.32
CA GLY A 78 -10.23 -9.97 -8.49
C GLY A 78 -10.09 -9.58 -7.02
N PRO A 79 -11.20 -9.52 -6.26
CA PRO A 79 -11.16 -9.25 -4.83
C PRO A 79 -10.70 -10.47 -4.01
N GLY A 80 -10.32 -10.20 -2.75
CA GLY A 80 -10.15 -11.22 -1.71
C GLY A 80 -8.79 -11.92 -1.65
N HIS A 81 -7.87 -11.63 -2.57
CA HIS A 81 -6.55 -12.26 -2.60
C HIS A 81 -5.45 -11.32 -3.08
N LYS A 82 -4.21 -11.63 -2.70
CA LYS A 82 -3.00 -10.94 -3.17
C LYS A 82 -2.44 -11.65 -4.40
N GLN A 83 -1.58 -10.97 -5.15
CA GLN A 83 -0.91 -11.52 -6.34
C GLN A 83 -0.15 -12.82 -6.04
N ASP A 84 0.50 -12.92 -4.88
CA ASP A 84 1.34 -14.06 -4.51
C ASP A 84 0.56 -15.37 -4.31
N VAL A 85 -0.74 -15.27 -4.02
CA VAL A 85 -1.67 -16.40 -3.81
C VAL A 85 -2.77 -16.42 -4.87
N CYS A 86 -2.53 -15.80 -6.02
CA CYS A 86 -3.53 -15.70 -7.07
C CYS A 86 -3.78 -17.08 -7.72
N PRO A 87 -5.03 -17.59 -7.73
CA PRO A 87 -5.35 -18.86 -8.35
C PRO A 87 -5.36 -18.78 -9.89
N LYS A 88 -5.33 -17.57 -10.46
CA LYS A 88 -5.33 -17.36 -11.91
C LYS A 88 -3.89 -17.35 -12.44
N GLU A 89 -3.66 -18.19 -13.44
CA GLU A 89 -2.36 -18.29 -14.13
C GLU A 89 -2.11 -17.05 -15.00
N LYS A 90 -3.14 -16.56 -15.71
CA LYS A 90 -3.02 -15.43 -16.62
C LYS A 90 -3.21 -14.09 -15.91
N ALA A 91 -2.29 -13.17 -16.18
CA ALA A 91 -2.44 -11.78 -15.80
C ALA A 91 -3.47 -11.07 -16.69
N VAL A 92 -4.12 -10.09 -16.11
CA VAL A 92 -5.09 -9.22 -16.77
C VAL A 92 -4.49 -7.82 -16.83
N CYS A 93 -4.65 -7.13 -17.96
CA CYS A 93 -4.16 -5.77 -18.11
C CYS A 93 -4.92 -4.82 -17.17
N SER A 94 -4.18 -3.99 -16.44
CA SER A 94 -4.74 -2.99 -15.51
C SER A 94 -5.52 -1.87 -16.19
N GLN A 95 -5.34 -1.68 -17.49
CA GLN A 95 -5.93 -0.58 -18.24
C GLN A 95 -7.21 -0.97 -18.99
N CYS A 96 -7.31 -2.22 -19.47
CA CYS A 96 -8.43 -2.68 -20.28
C CYS A 96 -9.15 -3.92 -19.73
N GLY A 97 -8.64 -4.56 -18.67
CA GLY A 97 -9.31 -5.71 -18.04
C GLY A 97 -9.28 -7.01 -18.86
N SER A 98 -8.52 -7.07 -19.95
CA SER A 98 -8.39 -8.26 -20.81
C SER A 98 -7.05 -8.99 -20.60
N SER A 99 -7.05 -10.30 -20.86
CA SER A 99 -5.80 -11.09 -20.90
C SER A 99 -5.14 -10.93 -22.27
N HIS A 100 -3.92 -10.42 -22.29
CA HIS A 100 -3.09 -10.35 -23.48
C HIS A 100 -1.89 -11.29 -23.28
N GLU A 101 -1.46 -12.02 -24.31
CA GLU A 101 -0.07 -12.50 -24.37
C GLU A 101 0.79 -11.24 -24.44
N GLU A 102 1.63 -10.98 -23.43
CA GLU A 102 2.42 -9.75 -23.38
C GLU A 102 3.23 -9.60 -24.69
N PRO A 103 3.04 -8.54 -25.50
CA PRO A 103 4.13 -8.07 -26.31
C PRO A 103 5.22 -7.55 -25.35
N PRO A 104 6.50 -7.75 -25.65
CA PRO A 104 7.59 -7.49 -24.72
C PRO A 104 7.49 -6.07 -24.15
N ARG A 105 7.61 -5.96 -22.82
CA ARG A 105 7.79 -4.67 -22.13
C ARG A 105 9.16 -4.08 -22.46
N SER A 106 9.29 -3.60 -23.68
CA SER A 106 10.29 -2.62 -24.07
C SER A 106 9.79 -1.91 -25.32
N LEU A 107 9.40 -0.64 -25.17
CA LEU A 107 9.49 0.26 -26.31
C LEU A 107 10.99 0.28 -26.71
N PRO A 108 11.35 0.05 -27.98
CA PRO A 108 12.74 0.09 -28.41
C PRO A 108 13.33 1.48 -28.12
N SER A 109 14.54 1.51 -27.54
CA SER A 109 15.29 2.73 -27.19
C SER A 109 15.76 3.58 -28.39
N GLU A 110 15.19 3.38 -29.57
CA GLU A 110 15.58 4.08 -30.80
C GLU A 110 14.97 5.49 -30.88
N ARG A 111 13.82 5.76 -30.26
CA ARG A 111 13.25 7.13 -30.19
C ARG A 111 13.87 8.02 -29.12
N GLN A 112 14.65 7.48 -28.19
CA GLN A 112 15.39 8.28 -27.20
C GLN A 112 16.66 8.90 -27.80
N LYS A 113 17.25 8.30 -28.85
CA LYS A 113 18.42 8.86 -29.54
C LYS A 113 18.07 10.07 -30.41
N THR A 114 16.91 10.08 -31.05
CA THR A 114 16.51 11.17 -31.95
C THR A 114 16.25 12.51 -31.24
N LEU A 115 15.79 12.50 -29.98
CA LEU A 115 15.57 13.72 -29.20
C LEU A 115 16.87 14.33 -28.62
N ARG A 116 17.90 13.52 -28.40
CA ARG A 116 19.24 14.00 -28.01
C ARG A 116 19.99 14.58 -29.22
N GLN A 117 19.91 13.93 -30.38
CA GLN A 117 20.56 14.40 -31.62
C GLN A 117 19.96 15.69 -32.18
N LEU A 118 18.63 15.90 -32.05
CA LEU A 118 18.00 17.17 -32.42
C LEU A 118 18.43 18.36 -31.53
N ARG A 119 18.83 18.11 -30.28
CA ARG A 119 19.32 19.14 -29.35
C ARG A 119 20.79 19.48 -29.58
N GLU A 120 21.60 18.52 -30.01
CA GLU A 120 23.04 18.69 -30.25
C GLU A 120 23.35 19.25 -31.66
N GLY A 121 22.45 19.06 -32.64
CA GLY A 121 22.59 19.60 -34.00
C GLY A 121 22.36 21.10 -34.17
N TRP A 122 21.83 21.80 -33.14
CA TRP A 122 21.60 23.25 -33.17
C TRP A 122 22.76 24.09 -32.61
N SER A 123 23.87 23.46 -32.21
CA SER A 123 25.03 24.17 -31.65
C SER A 123 26.20 24.34 -32.62
N SER A 124 26.09 23.82 -33.85
CA SER A 124 27.19 23.82 -34.84
C SER A 124 26.67 24.18 -36.24
N GLY A 125 26.15 25.41 -36.37
CA GLY A 125 25.62 25.94 -37.62
C GLY A 125 26.09 27.37 -37.90
N ASN A 126 27.29 27.47 -38.46
CA ASN A 126 27.58 28.39 -39.55
C ASN A 126 27.77 29.90 -39.24
N ARG A 127 28.95 30.29 -38.73
CA ARG A 127 29.50 31.65 -38.94
C ARG A 127 30.29 31.65 -40.26
N GLN A 128 29.59 31.82 -41.38
CA GLN A 128 30.23 32.12 -42.66
C GLN A 128 30.85 33.51 -42.61
N LYS A 129 32.17 33.58 -42.79
CA LYS A 129 32.91 34.80 -43.07
C LYS A 129 32.49 35.31 -44.46
N VAL A 130 32.11 36.58 -44.52
CA VAL A 130 31.95 37.33 -45.77
C VAL A 130 33.34 37.74 -46.30
N PRO A 131 33.67 37.53 -47.60
CA PRO A 131 34.77 38.23 -48.24
C PRO A 131 34.29 39.59 -48.75
N SER A 132 35.02 40.65 -48.39
CA SER A 132 34.88 41.99 -48.96
C SER A 132 35.53 42.05 -50.34
N ALA A 133 34.95 42.89 -51.20
CA ALA A 133 35.25 43.13 -52.61
C ALA A 133 36.70 43.55 -52.92
#